data_AF-X1RWH0-F1
#
_entry.id   AF-X1RWH0-F1
#
_cell.length_a   1.000
_cell.length_b   1.000
_cell.length_c   1.000
_cell.angle_alpha   90.00
_cell.angle_beta   90.00
_cell.angle_gamma   90.00
#
_symmetry.space_group_name_H-M   'P 1'
#
loop_
_entity.id
_entity.type
_entity.pdbx_description
1 polymer ?
#
loop_
_entity_poly.entity_id
_entity_poly.type
_entity_poly.pdbx_seq_one_letter_code
_entity_poly.pdbx_strand_id
1 'polypeptide(L)'
;MKLTAEECRLAFKATLELLEEKCGLKVGGKVARFEELKMAVRAPPEVVELASSNPELTREQRIKAISESQWAMGWSRGMAKLVTGEEAPEVVERLSKTLAERVV
;
A
#
# COMPACT_ATOMS: atom_id res chain seq x y z
N MET A 1 10.49 -24.39 -25.86
CA MET A 1 9.55 -24.81 -24.80
C MET A 1 9.09 -23.55 -24.08
N LYS A 2 7.77 -23.33 -23.90
CA LYS A 2 7.26 -22.21 -23.10
C LYS A 2 7.02 -22.72 -21.68
N LEU A 3 7.43 -21.94 -20.68
CA LEU A 3 7.13 -22.23 -19.28
C LEU A 3 5.62 -22.27 -19.07
N THR A 4 5.16 -23.21 -18.26
CA THR A 4 3.80 -23.22 -17.74
C THR A 4 3.60 -22.03 -16.80
N ALA A 5 2.34 -21.65 -16.58
CA ALA A 5 2.00 -20.55 -15.66
C ALA A 5 2.55 -20.79 -14.24
N GLU A 6 2.57 -22.04 -13.79
CA GLU A 6 3.10 -22.42 -12.48
C GLU A 6 4.63 -22.30 -12.41
N GLU A 7 5.35 -22.73 -13.44
CA GLU A 7 6.79 -22.55 -13.52
C GLU A 7 7.18 -21.07 -13.58
N CYS A 8 6.43 -20.24 -14.33
CA CYS A 8 6.60 -18.79 -14.33
C CYS A 8 6.38 -18.19 -12.92
N ARG A 9 5.34 -18.62 -12.20
CA ARG A 9 5.04 -18.15 -10.85
C ARG A 9 6.16 -18.51 -9.87
N LEU A 10 6.70 -19.73 -9.94
CA LEU A 10 7.77 -20.19 -9.07
C LEU A 10 9.10 -19.48 -9.36
N ALA A 11 9.44 -19.30 -10.63
CA ALA A 11 10.63 -18.54 -11.03
C ALA A 11 10.56 -17.09 -10.56
N PHE A 12 9.38 -16.46 -10.68
CA PHE A 12 9.16 -15.11 -10.19
C PHE A 12 9.29 -15.05 -8.66
N LYS A 13 8.66 -15.97 -7.92
CA LYS A 13 8.80 -16.06 -6.45
C LYS A 13 10.26 -16.18 -6.01
N ALA A 14 11.03 -17.09 -6.60
CA ALA A 14 12.44 -17.29 -6.26
C ALA A 14 13.30 -16.03 -6.55
N THR A 15 12.99 -15.32 -7.64
CA THR A 15 13.66 -14.05 -7.97
C THR A 15 13.37 -12.99 -6.92
N LEU A 16 12.12 -12.91 -6.45
CA LEU A 16 11.72 -11.96 -5.43
C LEU A 16 12.42 -12.26 -4.09
N GLU A 17 12.43 -13.52 -3.64
CA GLU A 17 13.13 -13.96 -2.43
C GLU A 17 14.63 -13.62 -2.49
N LEU A 18 15.27 -13.83 -3.65
CA LEU A 18 16.67 -13.47 -3.86
C LEU A 18 16.93 -11.96 -3.77
N LEU A 19 16.03 -11.16 -4.33
CA LEU A 19 16.11 -9.69 -4.22
C LEU A 19 15.87 -9.21 -2.78
N GLU A 20 15.01 -9.90 -2.01
CA GLU A 20 14.87 -9.61 -0.58
C GLU A 20 16.18 -9.86 0.17
N GLU A 21 16.76 -11.04 -0.02
CA GLU A 21 17.97 -11.47 0.68
C GLU A 21 19.19 -10.63 0.31
N LYS A 22 19.38 -10.34 -0.98
CA LYS A 22 20.61 -9.71 -1.49
C LYS A 22 20.53 -8.19 -1.61
N CYS A 23 19.34 -7.65 -1.81
CA CYS A 23 19.15 -6.22 -2.08
C CYS A 23 18.30 -5.53 -1.01
N GLY A 24 17.85 -6.26 0.03
CA GLY A 24 16.98 -5.70 1.06
C GLY A 24 15.59 -5.32 0.53
N LEU A 25 15.19 -5.87 -0.62
CA LEU A 25 13.90 -5.58 -1.23
C LEU A 25 12.81 -6.24 -0.37
N LYS A 26 11.94 -5.49 0.31
CA LYS A 26 10.77 -6.11 0.95
C LYS A 26 9.70 -6.40 -0.11
N VAL A 27 9.75 -7.59 -0.70
CA VAL A 27 8.76 -8.15 -1.63
C VAL A 27 7.67 -8.90 -0.87
N GLY A 28 6.96 -8.14 -0.07
CA GLY A 28 5.73 -8.51 0.59
C GLY A 28 5.11 -7.21 1.03
N GLY A 29 3.90 -6.93 0.57
CA GLY A 29 3.28 -5.65 0.90
C GLY A 29 1.83 -5.62 0.52
N LYS A 30 1.04 -4.98 1.37
CA LYS A 30 -0.34 -4.70 1.03
C LYS A 30 -0.38 -3.65 -0.08
N VAL A 31 -1.24 -3.89 -1.06
CA VAL A 31 -1.43 -3.00 -2.19
C VAL A 31 -2.86 -2.49 -2.13
N ALA A 32 -3.02 -1.18 -1.98
CA ALA A 32 -4.32 -0.54 -2.16
C ALA A 32 -4.62 -0.45 -3.65
N ARG A 33 -5.67 -1.15 -4.10
CA ARG A 33 -6.15 -1.11 -5.48
C ARG A 33 -7.36 -0.20 -5.61
N PHE A 34 -7.30 0.70 -6.58
CA PHE A 34 -8.38 1.59 -6.97
C PHE A 34 -8.72 1.25 -8.42
N GLU A 35 -9.61 0.26 -8.60
CA GLU A 35 -9.97 -0.28 -9.91
C GLU A 35 -10.58 0.78 -10.82
N GLU A 36 -11.36 1.70 -10.25
CA GLU A 36 -12.00 2.81 -10.94
C GLU A 36 -10.98 3.77 -11.57
N LEU A 37 -9.82 3.89 -10.92
CA LEU A 37 -8.71 4.74 -11.34
C LEU A 37 -7.61 3.95 -12.06
N LYS A 38 -7.78 2.62 -12.23
CA LYS A 38 -6.76 1.70 -12.74
C LYS A 38 -5.40 1.92 -12.05
N MET A 39 -5.43 2.17 -10.74
CA MET A 39 -4.27 2.56 -9.96
C MET A 39 -4.03 1.58 -8.81
N ALA A 40 -2.76 1.30 -8.54
CA ALA A 40 -2.33 0.51 -7.41
C ALA A 40 -1.24 1.24 -6.64
N VAL A 41 -1.42 1.33 -5.32
CA VAL A 41 -0.47 2.00 -4.43
C VAL A 41 0.07 0.96 -3.46
N ARG A 42 1.39 0.78 -3.48
CA ARG A 42 2.07 -0.16 -2.58
C ARG A 42 2.29 0.52 -1.22
N ALA A 43 1.85 -0.14 -0.15
CA ALA A 43 2.16 0.28 1.19
C ALA A 43 3.64 0.01 1.51
N PRO A 44 4.36 0.96 2.11
CA PRO A 44 5.72 0.74 2.57
C PRO A 44 5.72 -0.19 3.80
N PRO A 45 6.86 -0.82 4.14
CA PRO A 45 6.95 -1.82 5.19
C PRO A 45 6.36 -1.40 6.54
N GLU A 46 6.60 -0.17 6.98
CA GLU A 46 6.09 0.40 8.23
C GLU A 46 4.56 0.45 8.27
N VAL A 47 3.91 0.71 7.13
CA VAL A 47 2.45 0.68 7.02
C VAL A 47 1.92 -0.75 7.03
N VAL A 48 2.66 -1.69 6.43
CA VAL A 48 2.30 -3.12 6.45
C VAL A 48 2.38 -3.67 7.88
N GLU A 49 3.40 -3.28 8.64
CA GLU A 49 3.56 -3.61 10.06
C GLU A 49 2.39 -3.07 10.89
N LEU A 50 2.03 -1.79 10.72
CA LEU A 50 0.85 -1.19 11.38
C LEU A 50 -0.46 -1.89 10.99
N ALA A 51 -0.62 -2.31 9.74
CA ALA A 51 -1.85 -2.92 9.25
C ALA A 51 -2.08 -4.35 9.78
N SER A 52 -1.01 -5.12 9.98
CA SER A 52 -1.12 -6.58 10.14
C SER A 52 -0.39 -7.16 11.34
N SER A 53 0.62 -6.46 11.86
CA SER A 53 1.59 -7.05 12.80
C SER A 53 1.40 -6.60 14.25
N ASN A 54 0.50 -5.64 14.52
CA ASN A 54 0.21 -5.19 15.88
C ASN A 54 -1.10 -5.82 16.41
N PRO A 55 -1.04 -6.90 17.21
CA PRO A 55 -2.23 -7.62 17.71
C PRO A 55 -3.04 -6.81 18.72
N GLU A 56 -2.47 -5.75 19.31
CA GLU A 56 -3.14 -4.92 20.32
C GLU A 56 -4.06 -3.86 19.71
N LEU A 57 -3.82 -3.48 18.45
CA LEU A 57 -4.62 -2.45 17.78
C LEU A 57 -5.86 -3.05 17.14
N THR A 58 -7.02 -2.46 17.46
CA THR A 58 -8.27 -2.72 16.75
C THR A 58 -8.16 -2.29 15.29
N ARG A 59 -9.04 -2.82 14.43
CA ARG A 59 -9.10 -2.42 13.01
C ARG A 59 -9.18 -0.91 12.84
N GLU A 60 -10.02 -0.24 13.64
CA GLU A 60 -10.21 1.21 13.60
C GLU A 60 -8.95 1.97 14.02
N GLN A 61 -8.25 1.49 15.05
CA GLN A 61 -6.99 2.09 15.48
C GLN A 61 -5.90 1.96 14.42
N ARG A 62 -5.85 0.82 13.70
CA ARG A 62 -4.92 0.63 12.58
C ARG A 62 -5.25 1.56 11.42
N ILE A 63 -6.52 1.69 11.06
CA ILE A 63 -6.97 2.63 10.02
C ILE A 63 -6.56 4.05 10.40
N LYS A 64 -6.84 4.48 11.64
CA LYS A 64 -6.49 5.80 12.13
C LYS A 64 -4.97 6.06 12.05
N ALA A 65 -4.17 5.16 12.59
CA ALA A 65 -2.71 5.28 12.58
C ALA A 65 -2.14 5.36 11.15
N ILE A 66 -2.69 4.57 10.22
CA ILE A 66 -2.26 4.60 8.82
C ILE A 66 -2.75 5.86 8.12
N SER A 67 -3.99 6.31 8.33
CA SER A 67 -4.53 7.52 7.70
C SER A 67 -3.79 8.79 8.15
N GLU A 68 -3.25 8.78 9.37
CA GLU A 68 -2.43 9.88 9.93
C GLU A 68 -0.95 9.76 9.54
N SER A 69 -0.53 8.66 8.91
CA SER A 69 0.86 8.46 8.49
C SER A 69 1.29 9.41 7.38
N GLN A 70 2.59 9.74 7.33
CA GLN A 70 3.16 10.56 6.26
C GLN A 70 2.95 9.96 4.87
N TRP A 71 2.96 8.63 4.76
CA TRP A 71 2.69 7.94 3.50
C TRP A 71 1.26 8.21 3.01
N ALA A 72 0.26 8.02 3.87
CA ALA A 72 -1.13 8.22 3.48
C ALA A 72 -1.44 9.69 3.21
N MET A 73 -0.96 10.59 4.08
CA MET A 73 -1.15 12.03 3.92
C MET A 73 -0.45 12.58 2.66
N GLY A 74 0.77 12.14 2.38
CA GLY A 74 1.52 12.55 1.19
C GLY A 74 0.83 12.12 -0.10
N TRP A 75 0.38 10.86 -0.17
CA TRP A 75 -0.40 10.38 -1.32
C TRP A 75 -1.70 11.16 -1.49
N SER A 76 -2.46 11.36 -0.40
CA SER A 76 -3.76 12.03 -0.44
C SER A 76 -3.66 13.50 -0.84
N ARG A 77 -2.61 14.22 -0.41
CA ARG A 77 -2.35 15.59 -0.88
C ARG A 77 -2.09 15.64 -2.38
N GLY A 78 -1.22 14.74 -2.87
CA GLY A 78 -0.95 14.63 -4.31
C GLY A 78 -2.21 14.34 -5.12
N MET A 79 -3.07 13.44 -4.62
CA MET A 79 -4.32 13.09 -5.28
C MET A 79 -5.39 14.19 -5.18
N ALA A 80 -5.51 14.87 -4.04
CA ALA A 80 -6.41 16.01 -3.90
C ALA A 80 -6.03 17.09 -4.92
N LYS A 81 -4.75 17.48 -4.95
CA LYS A 81 -4.24 18.45 -5.92
C LYS A 81 -4.46 18.03 -7.37
N LEU A 82 -4.31 16.75 -7.68
CA LEU A 82 -4.54 16.21 -9.03
C LEU A 82 -6.01 16.33 -9.46
N VAL A 83 -6.94 16.12 -8.54
CA VAL A 83 -8.38 16.04 -8.85
C VAL A 83 -9.07 17.41 -8.74
N THR A 84 -8.75 18.20 -7.71
CA THR A 84 -9.43 19.46 -7.41
C THR A 84 -8.60 20.69 -7.78
N GLY A 85 -7.32 20.53 -8.12
CA GLY A 85 -6.40 21.63 -8.38
C GLY A 85 -5.77 22.25 -7.11
N GLU A 86 -6.20 21.83 -5.92
CA GLU A 86 -5.72 22.34 -4.64
C GLU A 86 -5.68 21.26 -3.55
N GLU A 87 -4.97 21.52 -2.44
CA GLU A 87 -4.93 20.62 -1.28
C GLU A 87 -6.10 20.89 -0.33
N ALA A 88 -7.33 20.63 -0.79
CA ALA A 88 -8.54 20.77 0.01
C ALA A 88 -8.49 19.83 1.25
N PRO A 89 -8.41 20.34 2.49
CA PRO A 89 -8.11 19.52 3.68
C PRO A 89 -9.07 18.35 3.91
N GLU A 90 -10.37 18.56 3.68
CA GLU A 90 -11.41 17.54 3.80
C GLU A 90 -11.29 16.44 2.75
N VAL A 91 -10.80 16.79 1.55
CA VAL A 91 -10.52 15.81 0.49
C VAL A 91 -9.30 14.98 0.85
N VAL A 92 -8.25 15.61 1.41
CA VAL A 92 -7.05 14.91 1.89
C VAL A 92 -7.39 13.92 3.00
N GLU A 93 -8.16 14.35 4.00
CA GLU A 93 -8.58 13.51 5.12
C GLU A 93 -9.41 12.31 4.64
N ARG A 94 -10.39 12.54 3.75
CA ARG A 94 -11.19 11.45 3.18
C ARG A 94 -10.32 10.46 2.40
N LEU A 95 -9.43 10.96 1.53
CA LEU A 95 -8.56 10.12 0.73
C LEU A 95 -7.57 9.31 1.59
N SER A 96 -7.04 9.90 2.67
CA SER A 96 -6.07 9.20 3.54
C SER A 96 -6.74 8.07 4.31
N LYS A 97 -7.96 8.29 4.80
CA LYS A 97 -8.79 7.26 5.42
C LYS A 97 -9.16 6.15 4.41
N THR A 98 -9.59 6.52 3.22
CA THR A 98 -9.93 5.57 2.15
C THR A 98 -8.73 4.71 1.72
N LEU A 99 -7.53 5.29 1.70
CA LEU A 99 -6.29 4.55 1.41
C LEU A 99 -5.97 3.58 2.56
N ALA A 100 -6.08 4.04 3.82
CA ALA A 100 -5.86 3.22 5.00
C ALA A 100 -6.81 2.01 5.07
N GLU A 101 -8.10 2.20 4.77
CA GLU A 101 -9.10 1.13 4.73
C GLU A 101 -8.78 0.03 3.71
N ARG A 102 -8.15 0.37 2.59
CA ARG A 102 -7.75 -0.62 1.56
C ARG A 102 -6.51 -1.42 1.94
N VAL A 103 -5.72 -0.93 2.90
CA VAL A 103 -4.53 -1.64 3.39
C VAL A 103 -4.74 -2.28 4.75
N VAL A 104 -5.88 -2.10 5.43
CA VAL A 104 -6.21 -2.83 6.67
C VAL A 104 -7.13 -3.99 6.35
#